data_AF-A0AAJ1F5C4-F1
#
_entry.id   AF-A0AAJ1F5C4-F1
#
_cell.length_a   1.000
_cell.length_b   1.000
_cell.length_c   1.000
_cell.angle_alpha   90.00
_cell.angle_beta   90.00
_cell.angle_gamma   90.00
#
_symmetry.space_group_name_H-M   'P 1'
#
loop_
_entity.id
_entity.type
_entity.pdbx_description
1 polymer ?
#
loop_
_entity_poly.entity_id
_entity_poly.type
_entity_poly.pdbx_seq_one_letter_code
_entity_poly.pdbx_strand_id
1 'polypeptide(L)' 'MTVDRAEFQRIAQLIEINRERMQVIEQQIRQLEAIRIEQMQAIEALLAIPRDGAEGAMIPLGSGIQI' A
#
# COMPACT_ATOMS: atom_id res chain seq x y z
N MET A 1 27.45 40.03 1.75
CA MET A 1 26.31 39.45 0.99
C MET A 1 26.44 37.94 0.73
N THR A 2 27.40 37.23 1.34
CA THR A 2 27.66 35.79 1.09
C THR A 2 26.89 34.84 2.02
N VAL A 3 26.45 35.31 3.19
CA VAL A 3 25.70 34.53 4.20
C VAL A 3 24.36 34.03 3.65
N ASP A 4 23.68 34.87 2.87
CA ASP A 4 22.36 34.60 2.30
C ASP A 4 22.36 33.43 1.29
N ARG A 5 23.40 33.36 0.43
CA ARG A 5 23.54 32.26 -0.54
C ARG A 5 23.78 30.89 0.10
N ALA A 6 24.56 30.84 1.17
CA ALA A 6 24.86 29.58 1.86
C ALA A 6 23.62 29.01 2.58
N GLU A 7 22.79 29.89 3.13
CA GLU A 7 21.52 29.52 3.76
C GLU A 7 20.51 29.01 2.72
N PHE A 8 20.36 29.69 1.59
CA PHE A 8 19.53 29.20 0.48
C PHE A 8 19.99 27.84 -0.05
N GLN A 9 21.30 27.61 -0.20
CA GLN A 9 21.83 26.31 -0.61
C GLN A 9 21.50 25.20 0.38
N ARG A 10 21.58 25.49 1.69
CA ARG A 10 21.20 24.53 2.73
C ARG A 10 19.70 24.21 2.68
N ILE A 11 18.84 25.21 2.48
CA ILE A 11 17.40 25.00 2.34
C ILE A 11 17.10 24.15 1.10
N ALA A 12 17.74 24.43 -0.04
CA ALA A 12 17.57 23.65 -1.25
C ALA A 12 17.96 22.17 -1.06
N GLN A 13 19.07 21.91 -0.37
CA GLN A 13 19.48 20.53 -0.02
C GLN A 13 18.46 19.84 0.89
N LEU A 14 17.93 20.55 1.89
CA LEU A 14 16.89 20.01 2.77
C LEU A 14 15.61 19.69 2.00
N ILE A 15 15.20 20.55 1.06
CA ILE A 15 14.04 20.30 0.21
C ILE A 15 14.25 19.02 -0.62
N GLU A 16 15.42 18.84 -1.22
CA GLU A 16 15.71 17.65 -2.03
C GLU A 16 15.67 16.37 -1.18
N ILE A 17 16.31 16.38 -0.01
CA ILE A 17 16.27 15.25 0.94
C ILE A 17 14.83 14.92 1.34
N ASN A 18 14.00 15.94 1.61
CA ASN A 18 12.61 15.71 1.97
C ASN A 18 11.79 15.20 0.78
N ARG A 19 12.09 15.64 -0.45
CA ARG A 19 11.47 15.13 -1.68
C ARG A 19 11.75 13.63 -1.86
N GLU A 20 13.00 13.21 -1.70
CA GLU A 20 13.39 11.80 -1.77
C GLU A 20 12.68 10.96 -0.70
N ARG A 21 12.62 11.46 0.55
CA ARG A 21 11.88 10.80 1.62
C ARG A 21 10.39 10.66 1.31
N MET A 22 9.79 11.70 0.75
CA MET A 22 8.37 11.67 0.37
C MET A 22 8.10 10.60 -0.70
N GLN A 23 8.99 10.46 -1.69
CA GLN A 23 8.87 9.42 -2.72
C GLN A 23 8.87 8.00 -2.13
N VAL A 24 9.70 7.76 -1.11
CA VAL A 24 9.72 6.47 -0.41
C VAL A 24 8.42 6.24 0.36
N ILE A 25 7.92 7.25 1.07
CA ILE A 25 6.65 7.16 1.81
C ILE A 25 5.48 6.89 0.86
N GLU A 26 5.41 7.60 -0.26
CA GLU A 26 4.38 7.36 -1.28
C GLU A 26 4.42 5.92 -1.80
N GLN A 27 5.61 5.36 -2.00
CA GLN A 27 5.74 3.97 -2.43
C GLN A 27 5.24 2.99 -1.36
N GLN A 28 5.55 3.25 -0.08
CA GLN A 28 5.05 2.44 1.03
C GLN A 28 3.52 2.52 1.15
N ILE A 29 2.93 3.71 0.98
CA ILE A 29 1.47 3.89 0.98
C ILE A 29 0.83 3.04 -0.13
N ARG A 30 1.36 3.10 -1.36
CA ARG A 30 0.86 2.27 -2.47
C ARG A 30 0.92 0.77 -2.18
N GLN A 31 1.97 0.31 -1.52
CA GLN A 31 2.08 -1.09 -1.10
C GLN A 31 1.03 -1.47 -0.06
N LEU A 32 0.82 -0.61 0.95
CA LEU A 32 -0.21 -0.83 1.97
C LEU A 32 -1.62 -0.82 1.37
N GLU A 33 -1.88 0.03 0.38
CA GLU A 33 -3.15 0.05 -0.34
C GLU A 33 -3.39 -1.25 -1.10
N ALA A 34 -2.38 -1.78 -1.79
CA ALA A 34 -2.48 -3.07 -2.48
C ALA A 34 -2.81 -4.21 -1.51
N ILE A 35 -2.10 -4.29 -0.38
CA ILE A 35 -2.35 -5.28 0.66
C ILE A 35 -3.77 -5.15 1.23
N ARG A 36 -4.23 -3.92 1.48
CA ARG A 36 -5.58 -3.68 1.99
C ARG A 36 -6.64 -4.19 1.01
N ILE A 37 -6.47 -3.96 -0.29
CA ILE A 37 -7.40 -4.43 -1.32
C ILE A 37 -7.46 -5.97 -1.32
N GLU A 38 -6.31 -6.64 -1.28
CA GLU A 38 -6.25 -8.10 -1.21
C GLU A 38 -6.95 -8.65 0.04
N GLN A 39 -6.72 -8.03 1.20
CA GLN A 39 -7.39 -8.43 2.44
C GLN A 39 -8.90 -8.23 2.38
N MET A 40 -9.39 -7.14 1.78
CA MET A 40 -10.82 -6.92 1.59
C MET A 40 -11.43 -8.02 0.70
N GLN A 41 -10.77 -8.38 -0.39
CA GLN A 41 -11.23 -9.47 -1.27
C GLN A 41 -11.28 -10.81 -0.54
N ALA A 42 -10.30 -11.11 0.32
CA ALA A 42 -10.30 -12.31 1.14
C ALA A 42 -11.47 -12.31 2.16
N ILE A 43 -11.76 -11.18 2.79
CA ILE A 43 -12.90 -11.05 3.71
C ILE A 43 -14.23 -11.25 2.95
N GLU A 44 -14.39 -10.62 1.77
CA GLU A 44 -15.58 -10.78 0.94
C GLU A 44 -15.79 -12.25 0.53
N ALA A 45 -14.72 -12.94 0.14
CA ALA A 45 -14.75 -14.37 -0.16
C ALA A 45 -15.21 -15.20 1.04
N LEU A 46 -14.66 -14.94 2.23
CA LEU A 46 -15.04 -15.65 3.46
C LEU A 46 -16.49 -15.39 3.85
N LEU A 47 -16.98 -14.17 3.70
CA LEU A 47 -18.37 -13.80 3.99
C LEU A 47 -19.37 -14.43 3.01
N ALA A 48 -18.95 -14.76 1.80
CA ALA A 48 -19.79 -15.43 0.80
C ALA A 48 -20.01 -16.93 1.09
N ILE A 49 -19.25 -17.54 2.00
CA ILE A 49 -19.39 -18.95 2.35
C ILE A 49 -20.67 -19.17 3.18
N PRO A 50 -21.62 -20.00 2.72
CA PRO A 50 -22.85 -20.29 3.46
C PRO A 50 -22.58 -20.96 4.81
N ARG A 51 -23.32 -20.56 5.86
CA ARG A 51 -23.13 -21.05 7.24
C ARG A 51 -23.37 -22.54 7.41
N ASP A 52 -24.25 -23.10 6.60
CA ASP A 52 -24.64 -24.51 6.66
C ASP A 52 -23.66 -25.42 5.90
N GLY A 53 -22.55 -24.83 5.43
CA GLY A 53 -21.71 -25.42 4.40
C GLY A 53 -22.43 -25.37 3.04
N ALA A 54 -21.66 -25.43 1.97
CA ALA A 54 -22.23 -25.70 0.66
C ALA A 54 -21.48 -26.88 0.06
N GLU A 55 -22.19 -28.01 -0.04
CA GLU A 55 -21.68 -29.20 -0.72
C GLU A 55 -21.36 -28.82 -2.17
N GLY A 56 -20.07 -28.82 -2.52
CA GLY A 56 -19.60 -28.42 -3.85
C GLY A 56 -19.51 -26.91 -4.09
N ALA A 57 -19.55 -26.05 -3.06
CA ALA A 57 -19.23 -24.64 -3.25
C ALA A 57 -17.72 -24.43 -3.43
N MET A 58 -17.40 -23.72 -4.50
CA MET A 58 -16.06 -23.25 -4.83
C MET A 58 -15.64 -22.16 -3.84
N ILE A 59 -14.69 -22.46 -2.95
CA ILE A 59 -14.12 -21.49 -2.02
C ILE A 59 -12.89 -20.86 -2.68
N PRO A 60 -12.92 -19.56 -3.06
CA PRO A 60 -11.74 -18.89 -3.58
C PRO A 60 -10.75 -18.62 -2.44
N LEU A 61 -9.57 -19.24 -2.51
CA LEU A 61 -8.50 -19.09 -1.51
C LEU A 61 -7.52 -17.95 -1.84
N GLY A 62 -7.77 -17.22 -2.94
CA GLY A 62 -6.87 -16.21 -3.49
C GLY A 62 -5.93 -16.77 -4.56
N SER A 63 -5.26 -15.88 -5.31
CA SER A 63 -4.23 -16.22 -6.32
C SER A 63 -4.66 -17.24 -7.40
N GLY A 64 -5.96 -17.32 -7.69
CA GLY A 64 -6.51 -18.26 -8.68
C GLY A 64 -6.70 -19.70 -8.18
N ILE A 65 -6.52 -19.97 -6.89
CA ILE A 65 -6.71 -21.30 -6.29
C ILE A 65 -8.14 -21.41 -5.73
N GLN A 66 -8.80 -22.52 -6.03
CA GLN A 66 -10.19 -22.82 -5.66
C GLN A 66 -10.28 -24.28 -5.16
N ILE A 67 -11.08 -24.54 -4.13
CA ILE A 67 -11.43 -25.89 -3.64
C ILE A 67 -12.94 -26.08 -3.56
#